data_AF-A0AAJ0DCK1-F1
#
_entry.id   AF-A0AAJ0DCK1-F1
#
_cell.length_a   1.000
_cell.length_b   1.000
_cell.length_c   1.000
_cell.angle_alpha   90.00
_cell.angle_beta   90.00
_cell.angle_gamma   90.00
#
_symmetry.space_group_name_H-M   'P 1'
#
loop_
_entity.id
_entity.type
_entity.pdbx_description
1 polymer ?
#
loop_
_entity_poly.entity_id
_entity_poly.type
_entity_poly.pdbx_seq_one_letter_code
_entity_poly.pdbx_strand_id
1 'polypeptide(L)'
;MRSFIRVVPRQPVTFVRTRTFATTRQLRLKEDADRSPQQVEEAKQKSMKQQEGSRDVASKSEEVVGADQEKVKDHDKHMEQLQKETAQQGEENHPKGKA
;
A
#
# COMPACT_ATOMS: atom_id res chain seq x y z
N MET A 1 -60.89 38.39 46.48
CA MET A 1 -59.90 37.31 46.29
C MET A 1 -59.46 37.33 44.83
N ARG A 2 -58.19 37.63 44.52
CA ARG A 2 -57.65 37.55 43.15
C ARG A 2 -56.73 36.34 43.09
N SER A 3 -57.12 35.33 42.33
CA SER A 3 -56.32 34.14 42.05
C SER A 3 -55.27 34.48 40.99
N PHE A 4 -54.00 34.22 41.29
CA PHE A 4 -52.93 34.31 40.31
C PHE A 4 -52.75 32.94 39.66
N ILE A 5 -53.13 32.80 38.39
CA ILE A 5 -52.85 31.61 37.60
C ILE A 5 -51.41 31.75 37.08
N ARG A 6 -50.51 30.86 37.52
CA ARG A 6 -49.17 30.74 36.93
C ARG A 6 -49.28 30.03 35.58
N VAL A 7 -48.95 30.74 34.51
CA VAL A 7 -48.69 30.13 33.20
C VAL A 7 -47.23 29.68 33.19
N VAL A 8 -46.99 28.37 33.08
CA VAL A 8 -45.65 27.81 32.94
C VAL A 8 -45.30 27.73 31.45
N PRO A 9 -44.16 28.27 30.99
CA PRO A 9 -43.78 28.17 29.59
C PRO A 9 -43.38 26.72 29.24
N ARG A 10 -43.96 26.17 28.17
CA ARG A 10 -43.53 24.90 27.59
C ARG A 10 -42.18 25.11 26.89
N GLN A 11 -41.15 24.42 27.39
CA GLN A 11 -39.84 24.36 26.74
C GLN A 11 -39.94 23.52 25.45
N PRO A 12 -39.32 23.93 24.32
CA PRO A 12 -39.29 23.11 23.12
C PRO A 12 -38.36 21.92 23.32
N VAL A 13 -38.85 20.72 23.04
CA VAL A 13 -38.05 19.49 23.07
C VAL A 13 -37.11 19.52 21.86
N THR A 14 -35.83 19.81 22.07
CA THR A 14 -34.83 19.69 21.02
C THR A 14 -34.57 18.19 20.78
N PHE A 15 -35.09 17.66 19.68
CA PHE A 15 -34.73 16.32 19.20
C PHE A 15 -33.23 16.30 18.86
N VAL A 16 -32.42 15.72 19.74
CA VAL A 16 -31.02 15.45 19.47
C VAL A 16 -30.97 14.32 18.43
N ARG A 17 -30.66 14.66 17.18
CA ARG A 17 -30.42 13.67 16.13
C ARG A 17 -29.08 12.98 16.41
N THR A 18 -29.11 11.89 17.17
CA THR A 18 -27.94 11.04 17.38
C THR A 18 -27.53 10.41 16.04
N ARG A 19 -26.31 10.68 15.57
CA ARG A 19 -25.75 9.96 14.42
C ARG A 19 -25.57 8.49 14.80
N THR A 20 -26.14 7.58 14.02
CA THR A 20 -25.92 6.15 14.17
C THR A 20 -24.47 5.83 13.84
N PHE A 21 -23.67 5.49 14.84
CA PHE A 21 -22.33 4.96 14.61
C PHE A 21 -22.46 3.53 14.07
N ALA A 22 -22.16 3.34 12.78
CA ALA A 22 -22.07 2.03 12.18
C ALA A 22 -20.62 1.56 12.22
N THR A 23 -20.34 0.46 12.91
CA THR A 23 -19.01 -0.15 12.93
C THR A 23 -18.97 -1.31 11.95
N THR A 24 -17.93 -1.41 11.12
CA THR A 24 -17.69 -2.60 10.29
C THR A 24 -17.10 -3.72 11.14
N ARG A 25 -17.38 -4.98 10.75
CA ARG A 25 -16.81 -6.14 11.42
C ARG A 25 -15.30 -6.18 11.18
N GLN A 26 -14.53 -6.34 12.25
CA GLN A 26 -13.10 -6.61 12.15
C GLN A 26 -12.87 -7.98 11.50
N LEU A 27 -12.21 -7.99 10.34
CA LEU A 27 -11.73 -9.22 9.72
C LEU A 27 -10.36 -9.53 10.33
N ARG A 28 -10.24 -10.69 11.00
CA ARG A 28 -8.96 -11.21 11.48
C ARG A 28 -8.46 -12.25 10.49
N LEU A 29 -7.19 -12.15 10.10
CA LEU A 29 -6.54 -13.18 9.33
C LEU A 29 -6.28 -14.39 10.24
N LYS A 30 -6.42 -15.60 9.72
CA LYS A 30 -5.91 -16.78 10.40
C LYS A 30 -4.41 -16.78 10.17
N GLU A 31 -3.67 -16.32 11.17
CA GLU A 31 -2.21 -16.11 11.08
C GLU A 31 -1.47 -17.44 10.95
N ASP A 32 -1.86 -18.44 11.75
CA ASP A 32 -1.24 -19.76 11.74
C ASP A 32 -2.25 -20.82 11.32
N ALA A 33 -2.22 -21.19 10.04
CA ALA A 33 -2.77 -22.46 9.62
C ALA A 33 -1.70 -23.54 9.80
N ASP A 34 -2.07 -24.72 10.31
CA ASP A 34 -1.17 -25.87 10.40
C ASP A 34 -0.70 -26.29 8.99
N ARG A 35 0.44 -25.76 8.56
CA ARG A 35 1.03 -26.03 7.24
C ARG A 35 2.38 -26.71 7.44
N SER A 36 2.64 -27.74 6.64
CA SER A 36 3.98 -28.31 6.59
C SER A 36 4.95 -27.35 5.86
N PRO A 37 6.26 -27.40 6.15
CA PRO A 37 7.25 -26.57 5.44
C PRO A 37 7.18 -26.70 3.91
N GLN A 38 6.87 -27.91 3.42
CA GLN A 38 6.70 -28.19 1.99
C GLN A 38 5.51 -27.42 1.40
N GLN A 39 4.39 -27.37 2.12
CA GLN A 39 3.20 -26.65 1.68
C GLN A 39 3.42 -25.13 1.63
N VAL A 40 4.24 -24.59 2.53
CA VAL A 40 4.62 -23.17 2.54
C VAL A 40 5.46 -22.84 1.30
N GLU A 41 6.46 -23.67 1.01
CA GLU A 41 7.33 -23.47 -0.15
C GLU A 41 6.54 -23.63 -1.47
N GLU A 42 5.67 -24.61 -1.58
CA GLU A 42 4.78 -24.75 -2.74
C GLU A 42 3.86 -23.54 -2.93
N ALA A 43 3.29 -23.01 -1.85
CA ALA A 43 2.44 -21.82 -1.91
C ALA A 43 3.24 -20.59 -2.37
N LYS A 44 4.47 -20.43 -1.89
CA LYS A 44 5.39 -19.37 -2.30
C LYS A 44 5.77 -19.49 -3.78
N GLN A 45 6.09 -20.69 -4.26
CA GLN A 45 6.39 -20.90 -5.67
C GLN A 45 5.18 -20.65 -6.57
N LYS A 46 3.98 -21.02 -6.11
CA LYS A 46 2.72 -20.73 -6.81
C LYS A 46 2.45 -19.23 -6.88
N SER A 47 2.68 -18.47 -5.81
CA SER A 47 2.49 -17.01 -5.83
C SER A 47 3.48 -16.32 -6.77
N MET A 48 4.75 -16.74 -6.80
CA MET A 48 5.75 -16.19 -7.72
C MET A 48 5.37 -16.44 -9.19
N LYS A 49 4.94 -17.67 -9.52
CA LYS A 49 4.48 -18.02 -10.87
C LYS A 49 3.21 -17.27 -11.29
N GLN A 50 2.29 -17.04 -10.35
CA GLN A 50 1.09 -16.24 -10.62
C GLN A 50 1.47 -14.79 -10.91
N GLN A 51 2.40 -14.20 -10.14
CA GLN A 51 2.86 -12.84 -10.32
C GLN A 51 3.55 -12.60 -11.68
N GLU A 52 4.25 -13.59 -12.23
CA GLU A 52 4.86 -13.52 -13.56
C GLU A 52 3.83 -13.36 -14.69
N GLY A 53 2.64 -13.97 -14.54
CA GLY A 53 1.56 -13.92 -15.54
C GLY A 53 0.47 -12.88 -15.27
N SER A 54 0.44 -12.28 -14.08
CA SER A 54 -0.69 -11.50 -13.58
C SER A 54 -0.31 -10.07 -13.19
N ARG A 55 0.51 -9.41 -14.00
CA ARG A 55 0.81 -7.97 -13.83
C ARG A 55 -0.45 -7.09 -13.87
N ASP A 56 -1.50 -7.53 -14.57
CA ASP A 56 -2.76 -6.79 -14.69
C ASP A 56 -3.63 -6.78 -13.40
N VAL A 57 -3.39 -7.70 -12.46
CA VAL A 57 -4.13 -7.80 -11.18
C VAL A 57 -3.32 -7.35 -9.97
N ALA A 58 -2.01 -7.07 -10.15
CA ALA A 58 -1.26 -6.30 -9.17
C ALA A 58 -1.77 -4.85 -9.26
N SER A 59 -2.14 -4.29 -8.11
CA SER A 59 -2.86 -3.02 -8.01
C SER A 59 -2.23 -1.93 -8.88
N LYS A 60 -3.03 -1.25 -9.72
CA LYS A 60 -2.63 -0.06 -10.48
C LYS A 60 -1.96 1.03 -9.62
N SER A 61 -2.10 0.96 -8.28
CA SER A 61 -1.42 1.85 -7.33
C SER A 61 0.04 1.49 -7.03
N GLU A 62 0.48 0.25 -7.23
CA GLU A 62 1.90 -0.16 -7.11
C GLU A 62 2.64 -0.10 -8.45
N GLU A 63 1.92 -0.19 -9.57
CA GLU A 63 2.49 -0.13 -10.93
C GLU A 63 3.20 1.20 -11.21
N VAL A 64 2.76 2.30 -10.59
CA VAL A 64 3.39 3.63 -10.69
C VAL A 64 4.75 3.69 -9.96
N VAL A 65 5.01 2.79 -9.00
CA VAL A 65 6.32 2.68 -8.31
C VAL A 65 7.30 1.82 -9.13
N GLY A 66 6.85 1.15 -10.19
CA GLY A 66 7.66 0.31 -11.08
C GLY A 66 8.43 1.07 -12.16
N ALA A 67 8.68 2.36 -11.98
CA ALA A 67 9.17 3.28 -13.02
C ALA A 67 10.53 2.90 -13.65
N ASP A 68 11.34 2.01 -13.06
CA ASP A 68 12.67 1.65 -13.60
C ASP A 68 12.98 0.14 -13.54
N GLN A 69 11.97 -0.74 -13.65
CA GLN A 69 12.26 -2.18 -13.80
C GLN A 69 12.44 -2.54 -15.27
N GLU A 70 13.62 -2.22 -15.83
CA GLU A 70 14.03 -2.76 -17.12
C GLU A 70 14.08 -4.28 -17.03
N LYS A 71 13.41 -4.98 -17.97
CA LYS A 71 13.49 -6.45 -18.04
C LYS A 71 14.84 -6.83 -18.66
N VAL A 72 15.83 -6.98 -17.81
CA VAL A 72 17.17 -7.39 -18.24
C VAL A 72 17.20 -8.90 -18.48
N LYS A 73 17.65 -9.32 -19.67
CA LYS A 73 17.81 -10.75 -20.02
C LYS A 73 19.04 -11.40 -19.36
N ASP A 74 20.08 -10.60 -19.10
CA ASP A 74 21.35 -11.02 -18.52
C ASP A 74 21.80 -9.93 -17.53
N HIS A 75 21.62 -10.22 -16.24
CA HIS A 75 21.81 -9.25 -15.18
C HIS A 75 23.27 -8.82 -15.04
N ASP A 76 24.22 -9.73 -15.28
CA ASP A 76 25.65 -9.46 -15.10
C ASP A 76 26.14 -8.47 -16.17
N LYS A 77 25.73 -8.68 -17.43
CA LYS A 77 26.11 -7.78 -18.53
C LYS A 77 25.52 -6.38 -18.39
N HIS A 78 24.30 -6.27 -17.88
CA HIS A 78 23.66 -4.97 -17.67
C HIS A 78 24.30 -4.18 -16.55
N MET A 79 24.65 -4.85 -15.44
CA MET A 79 25.41 -4.21 -14.36
C MET A 79 26.78 -3.74 -14.84
N GLU A 80 27.46 -4.52 -15.69
CA GLU A 80 28.74 -4.12 -16.28
C GLU A 80 28.59 -2.89 -17.20
N GLN A 81 27.50 -2.80 -17.96
CA GLN A 81 27.20 -1.65 -18.81
C GLN A 81 26.90 -0.38 -17.98
N LEU A 82 26.04 -0.50 -16.96
CA LEU A 82 25.72 0.62 -16.07
C LEU A 82 26.96 1.18 -15.36
N GLN A 83 27.88 0.31 -14.92
CA GLN A 83 29.12 0.73 -14.30
C GLN A 83 30.03 1.49 -15.28
N LYS A 84 30.10 1.04 -16.54
CA LYS A 84 30.87 1.73 -17.59
C LYS A 84 30.27 3.10 -17.91
N GLU A 85 28.95 3.19 -18.06
CA GLU A 85 28.25 4.45 -18.32
C GLU A 85 28.43 5.44 -17.16
N THR A 86 28.29 4.97 -15.92
CA THR A 86 28.51 5.80 -14.72
C THR A 86 29.96 6.30 -14.65
N ALA A 87 30.93 5.45 -14.96
CA ALA A 87 32.33 5.84 -15.00
C ALA A 87 32.59 6.90 -16.08
N GLN A 88 32.08 6.71 -17.30
CA GLN A 88 32.22 7.67 -18.40
C GLN A 88 31.58 9.01 -18.06
N GLN A 89 30.37 9.01 -17.48
CA GLN A 89 29.68 10.23 -17.07
C GLN A 89 30.42 10.94 -15.93
N GLY A 90 31.02 10.20 -14.99
CA GLY A 90 31.87 10.76 -13.95
C GLY A 90 33.12 11.44 -14.52
N GLU A 91 33.73 10.86 -15.56
CA GLU A 91 34.89 11.42 -16.24
C GLU A 91 34.57 12.69 -17.02
N GLU A 92 33.42 12.73 -17.70
CA GLU A 92 32.95 13.90 -18.44
C GLU A 92 32.60 15.06 -17.50
N ASN A 93 31.95 14.78 -16.37
CA ASN A 93 31.52 15.81 -15.41
C ASN A 93 32.65 16.30 -14.49
N HIS A 94 33.68 15.47 -14.23
CA HIS A 94 34.78 15.80 -13.33
C HIS A 94 36.18 15.46 -13.90
N PRO A 95 36.63 16.16 -14.95
CA PRO A 95 37.93 15.88 -15.59
C PRO A 95 39.15 16.17 -14.69
N LYS A 96 38.98 16.89 -13.58
CA LYS A 96 40.07 17.29 -12.66
C LYS A 96 40.24 16.38 -11.42
N GLY A 97 39.43 15.34 -11.27
CA GLY A 97 39.48 14.42 -10.13
C GLY A 97 40.44 13.23 -10.28
N LYS A 98 41.08 13.08 -11.45
CA LYS A 98 42.11 12.07 -11.69
C LYS A 98 43.49 12.63 -11.32
N ALA A 99 43.84 12.57 -10.04
CA ALA A 99 45.21 12.78 -9.54
C ALA A 99 45.56 11.64 -8.58
#